data_AF-A0A2E1NWD1-F1
#
_entry.id   AF-A0A2E1NWD1-F1
#
_cell.length_a   1.000
_cell.length_b   1.000
_cell.length_c   1.000
_cell.angle_alpha   90.00
_cell.angle_beta   90.00
_cell.angle_gamma   90.00
#
_symmetry.space_group_name_H-M   'P 1'
#
loop_
_entity.id
_entity.type
_entity.pdbx_description
1 polymer ?
#
loop_
_entity_poly.entity_id
_entity_poly.type
_entity_poly.pdbx_seq_one_letter_code
_entity_poly.pdbx_strand_id
1 'polypeptide(L)'
;MSLSKMMYFEDVFINIKESNSEGLAYPDFLLDHILSEWQDVQIDLIDPDVCLKVDSSLSYCGCIAPTTELRQLVYVYHSSGDFDYETIALLVRITQNVGAESWVWESLISLELERDCGLERQVYLESLNAIADRIEAEWAFCEELLTA
;
A
#
# COMPACT_ATOMS: atom_id res chain seq x y z
N MET A 1 10.92 12.45 -26.64
CA MET A 1 10.26 13.21 -25.55
C MET A 1 8.79 13.24 -25.90
N SER A 2 7.99 12.40 -25.25
CA SER A 2 6.54 12.32 -25.48
C SER A 2 5.84 12.70 -24.17
N LEU A 3 4.90 13.62 -24.29
CA LEU A 3 4.20 14.33 -23.24
C LEU A 3 3.09 13.43 -22.65
N SER A 4 3.10 13.28 -21.33
CA SER A 4 2.01 12.70 -20.54
C SER A 4 0.68 13.37 -20.90
N LYS A 5 -0.40 12.60 -21.10
CA LYS A 5 -1.72 13.17 -21.35
C LYS A 5 -2.47 13.34 -20.04
N MET A 6 -2.62 14.61 -19.64
CA MET A 6 -3.42 15.07 -18.52
C MET A 6 -4.91 14.82 -18.84
N MET A 7 -5.57 13.93 -18.11
CA MET A 7 -7.02 13.72 -18.23
C MET A 7 -7.73 14.59 -17.19
N TYR A 8 -8.64 15.46 -17.64
CA TYR A 8 -9.39 16.40 -16.80
C TYR A 8 -10.79 15.86 -16.54
N PHE A 9 -11.09 15.45 -15.32
CA PHE A 9 -12.45 15.39 -14.80
C PHE A 9 -12.40 15.77 -13.31
N GLU A 10 -13.08 16.88 -12.98
CA GLU A 10 -13.39 17.35 -11.62
C GLU A 10 -12.26 17.17 -10.58
N ASP A 11 -11.31 18.11 -10.55
CA ASP A 11 -10.38 18.45 -9.46
C ASP A 11 -9.50 17.34 -8.82
N VAL A 12 -9.42 16.14 -9.41
CA VAL A 12 -8.47 15.08 -8.99
C VAL A 12 -7.41 14.87 -10.08
N PHE A 13 -6.15 15.25 -9.79
CA PHE A 13 -5.02 15.08 -10.71
C PHE A 13 -4.30 13.75 -10.44
N ILE A 14 -4.75 12.69 -11.09
CA ILE A 14 -4.04 11.41 -11.13
C ILE A 14 -3.37 11.22 -12.49
N ASN A 15 -2.07 10.95 -12.48
CA ASN A 15 -1.30 10.69 -13.71
C ASN A 15 -1.23 9.17 -13.93
N ILE A 16 -2.01 8.67 -14.89
CA ILE A 16 -2.14 7.24 -15.17
C ILE A 16 -1.34 6.88 -16.42
N LYS A 17 -0.59 5.78 -16.36
CA LYS A 17 0.14 5.22 -17.49
C LYS A 17 -0.82 4.84 -18.62
N GLU A 18 -0.49 5.24 -19.85
CA GLU A 18 -1.42 5.16 -20.99
C GLU A 18 -1.58 3.74 -21.59
N SER A 19 -0.55 2.90 -21.49
CA SER A 19 -0.57 1.56 -22.05
C SER A 19 0.24 0.58 -21.20
N ASN A 20 -0.15 -0.69 -21.27
CA ASN A 20 0.52 -1.77 -20.58
C ASN A 20 1.89 -2.12 -21.20
N SER A 21 2.58 -3.10 -20.63
CA SER A 21 3.90 -3.56 -21.13
C SER A 21 3.87 -4.11 -22.56
N GLU A 22 2.69 -4.47 -23.07
CA GLU A 22 2.47 -4.94 -24.45
C GLU A 22 2.10 -3.79 -25.41
N GLY A 23 2.00 -2.56 -24.92
CA GLY A 23 1.60 -1.39 -25.70
C GLY A 23 0.09 -1.31 -25.99
N LEU A 24 -0.73 -2.08 -25.27
CA LEU A 24 -2.18 -2.04 -25.37
C LEU A 24 -2.75 -1.02 -24.39
N ALA A 25 -3.84 -0.36 -24.80
CA ALA A 25 -4.59 0.53 -23.92
C ALA A 25 -5.24 -0.27 -22.78
N TYR A 26 -5.32 0.34 -21.60
CA TYR A 26 -6.02 -0.26 -20.47
C TYR A 26 -7.54 -0.30 -20.71
N PRO A 27 -8.24 -1.35 -20.26
CA PRO A 27 -9.69 -1.40 -20.33
C PRO A 27 -10.35 -0.30 -19.49
N ASP A 28 -11.46 0.26 -19.97
CA ASP A 28 -12.17 1.37 -19.30
C ASP A 28 -12.52 1.05 -17.84
N PHE A 29 -13.01 -0.17 -17.55
CA PHE A 29 -13.37 -0.57 -16.18
C PHE A 29 -12.20 -0.50 -15.19
N LEU A 30 -10.97 -0.72 -15.67
CA LEU A 30 -9.79 -0.66 -14.82
C LEU A 30 -9.45 0.81 -14.54
N LEU A 31 -9.55 1.67 -15.55
CA LEU A 31 -9.34 3.12 -15.37
C LEU A 31 -10.38 3.70 -14.41
N ASP A 32 -11.65 3.31 -14.53
CA ASP A 32 -12.72 3.71 -13.60
C ASP A 32 -12.42 3.26 -12.16
N HIS A 33 -11.94 2.02 -11.99
CA HIS A 33 -11.51 1.50 -10.69
C HIS A 33 -10.38 2.36 -10.09
N ILE A 34 -9.32 2.64 -10.85
CA ILE A 34 -8.21 3.49 -10.40
C ILE A 34 -8.69 4.89 -10.01
N LEU A 35 -9.57 5.49 -10.81
CA LEU A 35 -10.11 6.81 -10.51
C LEU A 35 -10.93 6.82 -9.21
N SER A 36 -11.64 5.74 -8.89
CA SER A 36 -12.43 5.67 -7.66
C SER A 36 -11.64 5.28 -6.41
N GLU A 37 -10.73 4.31 -6.52
CA GLU A 37 -10.07 3.69 -5.38
C GLU A 37 -8.67 4.25 -5.10
N TRP A 38 -8.04 4.86 -6.12
CA TRP A 38 -6.65 5.32 -6.05
C TRP A 38 -6.51 6.85 -6.18
N GLN A 39 -7.62 7.60 -6.22
CA GLN A 39 -7.60 9.06 -6.39
C GLN A 39 -6.75 9.81 -5.35
N ASP A 40 -6.73 9.34 -4.10
CA ASP A 40 -6.03 10.01 -3.00
C ASP A 40 -4.58 9.55 -2.83
N VAL A 41 -4.14 8.58 -3.65
CA VAL A 41 -2.78 8.02 -3.63
C VAL A 41 -1.82 9.03 -4.27
N GLN A 42 -0.88 9.52 -3.47
CA GLN A 42 0.19 10.44 -3.90
C GLN A 42 1.35 9.68 -4.57
N ILE A 43 1.17 9.28 -5.82
CA ILE A 43 2.20 8.65 -6.66
C ILE A 43 2.27 9.38 -8.00
N ASP A 44 3.48 9.75 -8.43
CA ASP A 44 3.72 10.59 -9.61
C ASP A 44 3.20 9.98 -10.93
N LEU A 45 3.24 8.66 -11.04
CA LEU A 45 2.72 7.91 -12.19
C LEU A 45 2.16 6.57 -11.71
N ILE A 46 0.86 6.41 -11.86
CA ILE A 46 0.14 5.18 -11.51
C ILE A 46 0.10 4.25 -12.71
N ASP A 47 0.55 3.02 -12.49
CA ASP A 47 0.45 1.90 -13.42
C ASP A 47 -0.75 1.02 -13.04
N PRO A 48 -1.83 0.98 -13.85
CA PRO A 48 -3.02 0.19 -13.54
C PRO A 48 -2.76 -1.31 -13.34
N ASP A 49 -1.74 -1.89 -13.99
CA ASP A 49 -1.40 -3.31 -13.77
C ASP A 49 -0.85 -3.52 -12.36
N VAL A 50 -0.05 -2.57 -11.87
CA VAL A 50 0.50 -2.59 -10.51
C VAL A 50 -0.61 -2.41 -9.49
N CYS A 51 -1.49 -1.44 -9.69
CA CYS A 51 -2.63 -1.23 -8.80
C CYS A 51 -3.52 -2.47 -8.69
N LEU A 52 -3.83 -3.12 -9.81
CA LEU A 52 -4.58 -4.38 -9.80
C LEU A 52 -3.84 -5.48 -9.04
N LYS A 53 -2.52 -5.58 -9.21
CA LYS A 53 -1.68 -6.54 -8.46
C LYS A 53 -1.71 -6.23 -6.97
N VAL A 54 -1.59 -4.96 -6.58
CA VAL A 54 -1.61 -4.51 -5.18
C VAL A 54 -2.96 -4.83 -4.54
N ASP A 55 -4.06 -4.38 -5.13
CA ASP A 55 -5.41 -4.62 -4.59
C ASP A 55 -5.73 -6.11 -4.52
N SER A 56 -5.33 -6.89 -5.52
CA SER A 56 -5.50 -8.36 -5.49
C SER A 56 -4.70 -9.01 -4.38
N SER A 57 -3.47 -8.55 -4.13
CA SER A 57 -2.60 -9.11 -3.10
C SER A 57 -3.12 -8.75 -1.70
N LEU A 58 -3.57 -7.52 -1.51
CA LEU A 58 -4.21 -7.06 -0.28
C LEU A 58 -5.49 -7.85 0.02
N SER A 59 -6.34 -8.03 -0.99
CA SER A 59 -7.56 -8.82 -0.88
C SER A 59 -7.26 -10.28 -0.53
N TYR A 60 -6.24 -10.89 -1.16
CA TYR A 60 -5.79 -12.24 -0.84
C TYR A 60 -5.31 -12.37 0.62
N CYS A 61 -4.66 -11.33 1.15
CA CYS A 61 -4.24 -11.26 2.55
C CYS A 61 -5.36 -10.81 3.51
N GLY A 62 -6.62 -10.74 3.05
CA GLY A 62 -7.79 -10.45 3.88
C GLY A 62 -8.15 -8.98 4.03
N CYS A 63 -7.46 -8.07 3.33
CA CYS A 63 -7.75 -6.63 3.35
C CYS A 63 -8.69 -6.24 2.20
N ILE A 64 -9.98 -6.10 2.50
CA ILE A 64 -11.03 -5.83 1.50
C ILE A 64 -11.21 -4.32 1.24
N ALA A 65 -10.87 -3.48 2.22
CA ALA A 65 -10.96 -2.03 2.14
C ALA A 65 -9.63 -1.41 2.62
N PRO A 66 -8.55 -1.49 1.82
CA PRO A 66 -7.26 -0.96 2.20
C PRO A 66 -7.30 0.58 2.25
N THR A 67 -6.54 1.15 3.18
CA THR A 67 -6.37 2.61 3.25
C THR A 67 -5.48 3.11 2.11
N THR A 68 -5.56 4.41 1.85
CA THR A 68 -4.70 5.09 0.87
C THR A 68 -3.22 4.88 1.17
N GLU A 69 -2.82 5.00 2.44
CA GLU A 69 -1.44 4.83 2.89
C GLU A 69 -0.95 3.39 2.69
N LEU A 70 -1.81 2.40 2.98
CA LEU A 70 -1.48 0.99 2.75
C LEU A 70 -1.32 0.70 1.25
N ARG A 71 -2.21 1.21 0.41
CA ARG A 71 -2.09 1.10 -1.05
C ARG A 71 -0.78 1.71 -1.54
N GLN A 72 -0.44 2.91 -1.07
CA GLN A 72 0.82 3.57 -1.41
C GLN A 72 2.04 2.74 -1.00
N LEU A 73 2.07 2.26 0.24
CA LEU A 73 3.18 1.47 0.77
C LEU A 73 3.39 0.19 -0.06
N VAL A 74 2.32 -0.57 -0.29
CA VAL A 74 2.39 -1.82 -1.05
C VAL A 74 2.68 -1.57 -2.53
N TYR A 75 2.21 -0.45 -3.08
CA TYR A 75 2.60 -0.02 -4.42
C TYR A 75 4.09 0.26 -4.49
N VAL A 76 4.71 1.00 -3.56
CA VAL A 76 6.17 1.22 -3.61
C VAL A 76 6.93 -0.10 -3.45
N TYR A 77 6.44 -0.98 -2.58
CA TYR A 77 7.03 -2.29 -2.32
C TYR A 77 6.90 -3.28 -3.49
N HIS A 78 5.95 -3.09 -4.44
CA HIS A 78 5.64 -4.07 -5.49
C HIS A 78 6.84 -4.50 -6.37
N SER A 79 7.83 -3.61 -6.50
CA SER A 79 9.03 -3.80 -7.30
C SER A 79 10.17 -4.48 -6.55
N SER A 80 10.02 -4.70 -5.24
CA SER A 80 10.99 -5.41 -4.43
C SER A 80 11.06 -6.89 -4.84
N GLY A 81 12.28 -7.44 -4.85
CA GLY A 81 12.50 -8.88 -5.04
C GLY A 81 11.88 -9.72 -3.92
N ASP A 82 11.56 -9.09 -2.80
CA ASP A 82 10.90 -9.70 -1.66
C ASP A 82 9.39 -9.56 -1.69
N PHE A 83 8.74 -9.01 -2.73
CA PHE A 83 7.28 -8.86 -2.76
C PHE A 83 6.55 -10.21 -2.58
N ASP A 84 6.04 -10.46 -1.38
CA ASP A 84 5.47 -11.73 -0.98
C ASP A 84 4.25 -11.58 -0.05
N TYR A 85 3.41 -12.61 -0.01
CA TYR A 85 2.16 -12.57 0.75
C TYR A 85 2.33 -12.63 2.27
N GLU A 86 3.46 -13.12 2.78
CA GLU A 86 3.76 -13.11 4.23
C GLU A 86 4.03 -11.68 4.69
N THR A 87 4.86 -10.94 3.96
CA THR A 87 5.09 -9.51 4.23
C THR A 87 3.80 -8.71 4.12
N ILE A 88 3.01 -8.92 3.06
CA ILE A 88 1.74 -8.19 2.88
C ILE A 88 0.75 -8.52 4.00
N ALA A 89 0.65 -9.78 4.43
CA ALA A 89 -0.20 -10.16 5.55
C ALA A 89 0.21 -9.45 6.86
N LEU A 90 1.52 -9.28 7.10
CA LEU A 90 2.00 -8.51 8.24
C LEU A 90 1.66 -7.02 8.12
N LEU A 91 1.84 -6.41 6.94
CA LEU A 91 1.47 -5.02 6.71
C LEU A 91 -0.03 -4.78 6.91
N VAL A 92 -0.87 -5.70 6.45
CA VAL A 92 -2.33 -5.66 6.71
C VAL A 92 -2.61 -5.74 8.21
N ARG A 93 -2.01 -6.72 8.91
CA ARG A 93 -2.17 -6.90 10.37
C ARG A 93 -1.77 -5.64 11.14
N ILE A 94 -0.65 -5.02 10.77
CA ILE A 94 -0.14 -3.79 11.38
C ILE A 94 -1.10 -2.62 11.16
N THR A 95 -1.66 -2.47 9.95
CA THR A 95 -2.36 -1.25 9.53
C THR A 95 -3.87 -1.29 9.72
N GLN A 96 -4.47 -2.45 10.03
CA GLN A 96 -5.92 -2.65 10.07
C GLN A 96 -6.70 -1.64 10.93
N ASN A 97 -6.10 -1.17 12.03
CA ASN A 97 -6.72 -0.21 12.96
C ASN A 97 -5.88 1.07 13.15
N VAL A 98 -5.01 1.37 12.18
CA VAL A 98 -4.06 2.46 12.27
C VAL A 98 -4.54 3.65 11.45
N GLY A 99 -4.73 4.80 12.10
CA GLY A 99 -5.05 6.05 11.41
C GLY A 99 -3.85 6.65 10.67
N ALA A 100 -4.11 7.57 9.73
CA ALA A 100 -3.09 8.21 8.89
C ALA A 100 -1.98 8.94 9.68
N GLU A 101 -2.28 9.49 10.87
CA GLU A 101 -1.31 10.23 11.70
C GLU A 101 -0.56 9.35 12.72
N SER A 102 -0.62 8.03 12.59
CA SER A 102 0.02 7.11 13.54
C SER A 102 1.55 7.02 13.37
N TRP A 103 2.24 6.85 14.49
CA TRP A 103 3.69 6.55 14.57
C TRP A 103 4.12 5.32 13.76
N VAL A 104 3.16 4.43 13.49
CA VAL A 104 3.34 3.20 12.72
C VAL A 104 3.86 3.51 11.31
N TRP A 105 3.34 4.55 10.65
CA TRP A 105 3.75 4.87 9.28
C TRP A 105 5.21 5.30 9.18
N GLU A 106 5.68 6.14 10.10
CA GLU A 106 7.10 6.53 10.18
C GLU A 106 8.00 5.32 10.46
N SER A 107 7.55 4.38 11.28
CA SER A 107 8.28 3.16 11.61
C SER A 107 8.37 2.22 10.41
N LEU A 108 7.27 2.04 9.68
CA LEU A 108 7.24 1.24 8.46
C LEU A 108 8.14 1.85 7.38
N ILE A 109 8.04 3.16 7.14
CA ILE A 109 8.91 3.85 6.17
C ILE A 109 10.39 3.71 6.53
N SER A 110 10.73 3.87 7.82
CA SER A 110 12.12 3.71 8.28
C SER A 110 12.62 2.29 8.06
N LEU A 111 11.80 1.28 8.35
CA LEU A 111 12.15 -0.13 8.18
C LEU A 111 12.30 -0.51 6.70
N GLU A 112 11.46 0.04 5.82
CA GLU A 112 11.57 -0.09 4.37
C GLU A 112 12.90 0.49 3.86
N LEU A 113 13.30 1.67 4.35
CA LEU A 113 14.59 2.27 4.02
C LEU A 113 15.77 1.40 4.49
N GLU A 114 15.69 0.83 5.70
CA GLU A 114 16.71 -0.10 6.20
C GLU A 114 16.81 -1.35 5.32
N ARG A 115 15.67 -1.91 4.89
CA ARG A 115 15.62 -3.03 3.93
C ARG A 115 16.29 -2.67 2.62
N ASP A 116 15.96 -1.52 2.04
CA ASP A 116 16.57 -1.07 0.79
C ASP A 116 18.09 -0.81 0.96
N CYS A 117 18.56 -0.55 2.19
CA CYS A 117 19.98 -0.46 2.55
C CYS A 117 20.64 -1.80 2.89
N GLY A 118 19.94 -2.93 2.74
CA GLY A 118 20.48 -4.26 2.93
C GLY A 118 20.14 -4.94 4.26
N LEU A 119 19.09 -4.50 4.98
CA LEU A 119 18.58 -5.26 6.12
C LEU A 119 18.18 -6.67 5.67
N GLU A 120 18.64 -7.69 6.41
CA GLU A 120 18.30 -9.06 6.09
C GLU A 120 16.79 -9.31 6.25
N ARG A 121 16.21 -10.07 5.31
CA ARG A 121 14.77 -10.40 5.30
C ARG A 121 14.27 -10.91 6.66
N GLN A 122 15.03 -11.78 7.32
CA GLN A 122 14.61 -12.33 8.61
C GLN A 122 14.46 -11.22 9.68
N VAL A 123 15.43 -10.30 9.74
CA VAL A 123 15.39 -9.16 10.68
C VAL A 123 14.28 -8.17 10.33
N TYR A 124 14.01 -8.00 9.03
CA TYR A 124 12.91 -7.20 8.52
C TYR A 124 11.55 -7.76 9.00
N LEU A 125 11.32 -9.07 8.81
CA LEU A 125 10.08 -9.73 9.25
C LEU A 125 9.93 -9.75 10.78
N GLU A 126 11.02 -9.94 11.52
CA GLU A 126 11.02 -9.87 12.98
C GLU A 126 10.63 -8.47 13.47
N SER A 127 11.14 -7.42 12.82
CA SER A 127 10.80 -6.04 13.13
C SER A 127 9.34 -5.72 12.82
N LEU A 128 8.80 -6.20 11.69
CA LEU A 128 7.38 -6.07 11.38
C LEU A 128 6.49 -6.76 12.42
N ASN A 129 6.85 -7.98 12.83
CA ASN A 129 6.11 -8.70 13.88
C ASN A 129 6.14 -7.95 15.21
N ALA A 130 7.29 -7.39 15.60
CA ALA A 130 7.40 -6.59 16.82
C ALA A 130 6.51 -5.34 16.79
N ILE A 131 6.37 -4.69 15.63
CA ILE A 131 5.43 -3.58 15.44
C ILE A 131 3.98 -4.08 15.60
N ALA A 132 3.62 -5.19 14.95
CA ALA A 132 2.28 -5.76 15.03
C ALA A 132 1.89 -6.12 16.47
N ASP A 133 2.77 -6.84 17.18
CA ASP A 133 2.52 -7.28 18.56
C ASP A 133 2.36 -6.09 19.51
N ARG A 134 3.11 -5.01 19.29
CA ARG A 134 2.97 -3.77 20.06
C ARG A 134 1.61 -3.11 19.82
N ILE A 135 1.17 -3.01 18.57
CA ILE A 135 -0.13 -2.40 18.22
C ILE A 135 -1.27 -3.22 18.84
N GLU A 136 -1.20 -4.54 18.75
CA GLU A 136 -2.22 -5.41 19.34
C GLU A 136 -2.26 -5.31 20.86
N ALA A 137 -1.11 -5.17 21.52
CA ALA A 137 -1.07 -4.92 22.96
C ALA A 137 -1.67 -3.55 23.34
N GLU A 138 -1.35 -2.50 22.58
CA GLU A 138 -1.94 -1.16 22.77
C GLU A 138 -3.46 -1.17 22.55
N TRP A 139 -3.94 -1.90 21.54
CA TRP A 139 -5.36 -2.05 21.23
C TRP A 139 -6.11 -2.82 22.31
N ALA A 140 -5.59 -3.99 22.73
CA ALA A 140 -6.19 -4.80 23.79
C ALA A 140 -6.33 -4.00 25.09
N PHE A 141 -5.32 -3.21 25.45
CA PHE A 141 -5.38 -2.32 26.61
C PHE A 141 -6.48 -1.25 26.49
N CYS A 142 -6.65 -0.67 25.29
CA CYS A 142 -7.72 0.31 25.06
C CYS A 142 -9.11 -0.33 25.14
N GLU A 143 -9.30 -1.54 24.60
CA GLU A 143 -10.57 -2.27 24.72
C GLU A 143 -10.91 -2.60 26.17
N GLU A 144 -9.91 -3.04 26.97
CA GLU A 144 -10.10 -3.28 28.40
C GLU A 144 -10.53 -2.00 29.14
N LEU A 145 -9.91 -0.86 28.84
CA LEU A 145 -10.28 0.43 29.45
C LEU A 145 -11.68 0.90 29.07
N LEU A 146 -12.14 0.64 27.85
CA LEU A 146 -13.46 1.05 27.36
C LEU A 146 -14.59 0.15 27.86
N THR A 147 -14.27 -1.07 28.30
CA THR A 147 -15.25 -2.07 28.74
C THR A 147 -15.32 -2.25 30.27
N ALA A 148 -14.40 -1.63 31.02
CA ALA A 148 -14.38 -1.58 32.49
C ALA A 148 -15.25 -0.46 33.08
#